data_AF-A0AAT9HAE0-F1
#
_entry.id   AF-A0AAT9HAE0-F1
#
_cell.length_a   1.000
_cell.length_b   1.000
_cell.length_c   1.000
_cell.angle_alpha   90.00
_cell.angle_beta   90.00
_cell.angle_gamma   90.00
#
_symmetry.space_group_name_H-M   'P 1'
#
loop_
_entity.id
_entity.type
_entity.pdbx_description
1 polymer ?
#
loop_
_entity_poly.entity_id
_entity_poly.type
_entity_poly.pdbx_seq_one_letter_code
_entity_poly.pdbx_strand_id
1 'polypeptide(L)'
;MHYPHDKGRELHAVYHLRSITHNRLIRLEVSAPDSDPHIPSLAAVYPTNDWHERETYDFYGIVFDGHPALTRIMMPDDWPGHPQRKDYPLGGIPVEYKGAQIPAPDQRRSYS
;
A
#
# COMPACT_ATOMS: atom_id res chain seq x y z
N MET A 1 -4.05 0.68 -3.30
CA MET A 1 -5.20 -0.07 -2.76
C MET A 1 -5.15 -1.49 -3.28
N HIS A 2 -5.55 -2.47 -2.46
CA HIS A 2 -5.63 -3.87 -2.86
C HIS A 2 -7.10 -4.32 -2.94
N TYR A 3 -7.54 -4.77 -4.11
CA TYR A 3 -8.87 -5.33 -4.41
C TYR A 3 -8.74 -6.80 -4.85
N PRO A 4 -8.75 -7.76 -3.91
CA PRO A 4 -8.56 -9.19 -4.22
C PRO A 4 -9.60 -9.80 -5.19
N HIS A 5 -10.78 -9.20 -5.28
CA HIS A 5 -11.85 -9.66 -6.16
C HIS A 5 -11.68 -9.19 -7.61
N ASP A 6 -10.79 -8.22 -7.85
CA ASP A 6 -10.65 -7.57 -9.14
C ASP A 6 -9.49 -8.18 -9.95
N LYS A 7 -9.73 -9.39 -10.45
CA LYS A 7 -8.70 -10.24 -11.06
C LYS A 7 -7.99 -9.56 -12.24
N GLY A 8 -6.66 -9.57 -12.22
CA GLY A 8 -5.80 -8.95 -13.24
C GLY A 8 -5.59 -7.45 -13.05
N ARG A 9 -6.19 -6.85 -12.03
CA ARG A 9 -6.03 -5.45 -11.65
C ARG A 9 -6.15 -5.30 -10.14
N GLU A 10 -5.59 -6.23 -9.36
CA GLU A 10 -5.81 -6.28 -7.91
C GLU A 10 -5.17 -5.09 -7.19
N LEU A 11 -4.06 -4.55 -7.72
CA LEU A 11 -3.30 -3.46 -7.10
C LEU A 11 -3.57 -2.15 -7.82
N HIS A 12 -4.05 -1.14 -7.11
CA HIS A 12 -4.36 0.17 -7.65
C HIS A 12 -3.48 1.25 -7.01
N ALA A 13 -2.68 1.95 -7.82
CA ALA A 13 -1.99 3.18 -7.44
C ALA A 13 -2.86 4.39 -7.83
N VAL A 14 -3.00 5.36 -6.91
CA VAL A 14 -3.84 6.55 -7.12
C VAL A 14 -3.03 7.80 -6.88
N TYR A 15 -2.90 8.62 -7.91
CA TYR A 15 -2.17 9.89 -7.87
C TYR A 15 -3.14 11.06 -7.86
N HIS A 16 -2.91 12.01 -6.95
CA HIS A 16 -3.68 13.25 -6.86
C HIS A 16 -2.85 14.39 -7.44
N LEU A 17 -3.21 14.86 -8.62
CA LEU A 17 -2.52 15.94 -9.33
C LEU A 17 -3.31 17.24 -9.17
N ARG A 18 -2.68 18.27 -8.58
CA ARG A 18 -3.31 19.57 -8.37
C ARG A 18 -2.67 20.64 -9.26
N SER A 19 -3.47 21.28 -10.10
CA SER A 19 -3.08 22.52 -10.78
C SER A 19 -3.35 23.70 -9.85
N ILE A 20 -2.29 24.37 -9.39
CA ILE A 20 -2.40 25.55 -8.53
C ILE A 20 -2.98 26.73 -9.34
N THR A 21 -2.51 26.92 -10.57
CA THR A 21 -2.93 28.03 -11.45
C THR A 21 -4.42 28.01 -11.78
N HIS A 22 -4.98 26.83 -12.07
CA HIS A 22 -6.37 26.68 -12.47
C HIS A 22 -7.28 26.24 -11.31
N ASN A 23 -6.70 26.02 -10.11
CA ASN A 23 -7.36 25.44 -8.95
C ASN A 23 -8.17 24.17 -9.27
N ARG A 24 -7.57 23.24 -10.01
CA ARG A 24 -8.21 21.96 -10.40
C ARG A 24 -7.46 20.79 -9.78
N LEU A 25 -8.21 19.76 -9.40
CA LEU A 25 -7.69 18.50 -8.91
C LEU A 25 -8.09 17.39 -9.88
N ILE A 26 -7.11 16.58 -10.28
CA ILE A 26 -7.31 15.39 -11.12
C ILE A 26 -6.82 14.20 -10.33
N ARG A 27 -7.60 13.11 -10.34
CA ARG A 27 -7.21 11.83 -9.78
C ARG A 27 -6.87 10.89 -10.92
N LEU A 28 -5.63 10.43 -10.97
CA LEU A 28 -5.16 9.42 -11.91
C LEU A 28 -5.09 8.08 -11.17
N GLU A 29 -5.77 7.08 -11.71
CA GLU A 29 -5.79 5.72 -11.15
C GLU A 29 -5.14 4.78 -12.15
N VAL A 30 -4.17 4.00 -11.68
CA VAL A 30 -3.44 3.00 -12.46
C VAL A 30 -3.55 1.68 -11.72
N SER A 31 -3.84 0.61 -12.46
CA SER A 31 -3.97 -0.73 -11.88
C SER A 31 -2.93 -1.68 -12.46
N ALA A 32 -2.42 -2.58 -11.62
CA ALA A 32 -1.51 -3.65 -11.98
C ALA A 32 -2.00 -4.99 -11.40
N PRO A 33 -1.73 -6.11 -12.08
CA PRO A 33 -2.04 -7.43 -11.55
C PRO A 33 -1.11 -7.77 -10.37
N ASP A 34 -1.60 -8.54 -9.40
CA ASP A 34 -0.76 -8.99 -8.27
C ASP A 34 0.38 -9.93 -8.71
N SER A 35 0.18 -10.67 -9.81
CA SER A 35 1.21 -11.54 -10.40
C SER A 35 2.37 -10.80 -11.07
N ASP A 36 2.14 -9.56 -11.50
CA ASP A 36 3.12 -8.70 -12.18
C ASP A 36 2.90 -7.23 -11.77
N PRO A 37 3.28 -6.86 -10.53
CA PRO A 37 2.86 -5.61 -9.89
C PRO A 37 3.69 -4.40 -10.34
N HIS A 38 3.92 -4.25 -11.65
CA HIS A 38 4.78 -3.21 -12.23
C HIS A 38 3.99 -1.98 -12.67
N ILE A 39 4.44 -0.80 -12.26
CA ILE A 39 3.89 0.51 -12.64
C ILE A 39 5.05 1.47 -12.95
N PRO A 40 4.98 2.31 -14.00
CA PRO A 40 6.02 3.31 -14.25
C PRO A 40 6.09 4.36 -13.15
N SER A 41 7.31 4.66 -12.68
CA SER A 41 7.58 5.71 -11.70
C SER A 41 7.30 7.11 -12.26
N LEU A 42 6.74 7.99 -11.43
CA LEU A 42 6.60 9.41 -11.70
C LEU A 42 7.69 10.25 -11.03
N ALA A 43 8.61 9.64 -10.28
CA ALA A 43 9.66 10.35 -9.53
C ALA A 43 10.55 11.22 -10.44
N ALA A 44 10.77 10.82 -11.70
CA ALA A 44 11.52 11.60 -12.67
C ALA A 44 10.83 12.93 -13.07
N VAL A 45 9.49 12.97 -13.03
CA VAL A 45 8.69 14.17 -13.36
C VAL A 45 8.38 14.97 -12.09
N TYR A 46 8.02 14.27 -11.02
CA TYR A 46 7.67 14.82 -9.72
C TYR A 46 8.58 14.23 -8.64
N PRO A 47 9.71 14.88 -8.31
CA PRO A 47 10.69 14.34 -7.36
C PRO A 47 10.12 14.06 -5.96
N THR A 48 9.06 14.76 -5.55
CA THR A 48 8.36 14.52 -4.27
C THR A 48 7.68 13.15 -4.22
N ASN A 49 7.47 12.50 -5.37
CA ASN A 49 6.87 11.17 -5.43
C ASN A 49 7.82 10.04 -5.00
N ASP A 50 9.13 10.32 -4.85
CA ASP A 50 10.13 9.35 -4.36
C ASP A 50 9.66 8.65 -3.07
N TRP A 51 9.29 9.43 -2.05
CA TRP A 51 8.83 8.88 -0.77
C TRP A 51 7.50 8.14 -0.88
N HIS A 52 6.56 8.64 -1.67
CA HIS A 52 5.22 8.06 -1.81
C HIS A 52 5.26 6.72 -2.58
N GLU A 53 6.12 6.62 -3.59
CA GLU A 53 6.33 5.39 -4.35
C GLU A 53 7.04 4.34 -3.48
N ARG A 54 8.04 4.74 -2.69
CA ARG A 54 8.70 3.85 -1.71
C ARG A 54 7.77 3.36 -0.61
N GLU A 55 6.91 4.22 -0.07
CA GLU A 55 5.87 3.83 0.89
C GLU A 55 4.93 2.78 0.28
N THR A 56 4.48 3.02 -0.95
CA THR A 56 3.55 2.12 -1.64
C THR A 56 4.20 0.77 -1.96
N TYR A 57 5.49 0.77 -2.33
CA TYR A 57 6.28 -0.44 -2.47
C TYR A 57 6.38 -1.22 -1.16
N ASP A 58 6.68 -0.56 -0.05
CA ASP A 58 6.82 -1.22 1.25
C ASP A 58 5.49 -1.82 1.74
N PHE A 59 4.40 -1.06 1.63
CA PHE A 59 3.11 -1.48 2.18
C PHE A 59 2.24 -2.34 1.27
N TYR A 60 2.36 -2.20 -0.04
CA TYR A 60 1.53 -2.92 -1.03
C TYR A 60 2.34 -3.78 -2.00
N GLY A 61 3.66 -3.63 -2.08
CA GLY A 61 4.50 -4.44 -2.97
C GLY A 61 4.37 -4.09 -4.45
N ILE A 62 3.91 -2.87 -4.77
CA ILE A 62 3.93 -2.36 -6.15
C ILE A 62 5.36 -1.96 -6.50
N VAL A 63 5.87 -2.49 -7.62
CA VAL A 63 7.20 -2.19 -8.15
C VAL A 63 7.11 -0.99 -9.10
N PHE A 64 7.86 0.07 -8.78
CA PHE A 64 7.91 1.28 -9.59
C PHE A 64 9.11 1.27 -10.55
N ASP A 65 8.84 1.07 -11.84
CA ASP A 65 9.88 1.01 -12.86
C ASP A 65 10.50 2.39 -13.11
N GLY A 66 11.84 2.45 -13.09
CA GLY A 66 12.59 3.70 -13.27
C GLY A 66 12.75 4.55 -12.00
N HIS A 67 12.32 4.06 -10.84
CA HIS A 67 12.53 4.74 -9.56
C HIS A 67 14.03 4.73 -9.15
N PRO A 68 14.61 5.86 -8.70
CA PRO A 68 16.05 5.97 -8.44
C PRO A 68 16.55 5.10 -7.27
N ALA A 69 15.75 4.95 -6.20
CA ALA A 69 16.11 4.15 -5.03
C ALA A 69 14.88 3.46 -4.42
N LEU A 70 14.36 2.42 -5.08
CA LEU A 70 13.21 1.68 -4.57
C LEU A 70 13.62 0.73 -3.44
N THR A 71 13.56 1.25 -2.21
CA THR A 71 13.86 0.48 -0.99
C THR A 71 12.78 0.72 0.06
N ARG A 72 12.67 -0.22 1.02
CA ARG A 72 11.75 -0.11 2.15
C ARG A 72 12.10 1.11 3.02
N ILE A 73 11.08 1.69 3.65
CA ILE A 73 11.23 2.91 4.44
C ILE A 73 10.46 2.91 5.76
N MET A 74 9.37 2.16 5.85
CA MET A 74 8.51 2.09 7.03
C MET A 74 8.73 0.81 7.81
N MET A 75 8.94 -0.30 7.11
CA MET A 75 9.16 -1.60 7.73
C MET A 75 10.65 -1.92 7.85
N PRO A 76 11.04 -2.69 8.88
CA PRO A 76 12.37 -3.27 8.96
C PRO A 76 12.74 -4.00 7.66
N ASP A 77 14.03 -3.97 7.31
CA ASP A 77 14.55 -4.56 6.07
C ASP A 77 14.30 -6.07 5.98
N ASP A 78 14.19 -6.76 7.12
CA ASP A 78 13.96 -8.19 7.26
C ASP A 78 12.47 -8.58 7.31
N TRP A 79 11.55 -7.62 7.19
CA TRP A 79 10.13 -7.87 7.34
C TRP A 79 9.56 -8.72 6.18
N PRO A 80 8.87 -9.84 6.43
CA PRO A 80 8.26 -10.63 5.37
C PRO A 80 6.91 -10.06 4.92
N GLY A 81 6.76 -9.82 3.61
CA GLY A 81 5.49 -9.42 3.00
C GLY A 81 5.20 -7.91 3.05
N HIS A 82 3.92 -7.57 2.87
CA HIS A 82 3.40 -6.21 2.66
C HIS A 82 2.13 -5.98 3.50
N PRO A 83 2.21 -5.23 4.62
CA PRO A 83 1.21 -5.29 5.69
C PRO A 83 -0.13 -4.62 5.38
N GLN A 84 -0.21 -3.71 4.40
CA GLN A 84 -1.48 -3.05 4.04
C GLN A 84 -2.27 -3.82 2.96
N ARG A 85 -1.75 -4.97 2.51
CA ARG A 85 -2.53 -5.84 1.64
C ARG A 85 -3.63 -6.55 2.45
N LYS A 86 -4.81 -6.70 1.85
CA LYS A 86 -5.99 -7.28 2.53
C LYS A 86 -5.85 -8.77 2.87
N ASP A 87 -4.95 -9.47 2.20
CA ASP A 87 -4.55 -10.85 2.44
C ASP A 87 -3.51 -10.99 3.56
N TYR A 88 -2.92 -9.88 4.03
CA TYR A 88 -1.98 -9.90 5.12
C TYR A 88 -2.71 -10.14 6.46
N PRO A 89 -2.31 -11.14 7.26
CA PRO A 89 -2.98 -11.42 8.53
C PRO A 89 -2.78 -10.25 9.49
N LEU A 90 -3.88 -9.74 10.03
CA LEU A 90 -3.84 -8.70 11.05
C LEU A 90 -3.34 -9.32 12.36
N GLY A 91 -2.03 -9.37 12.53
CA GLY A 91 -1.40 -9.91 13.74
C GLY A 91 -1.85 -9.15 15.00
N GLY A 92 -1.79 -9.81 16.15
CA GLY A 92 -2.04 -9.18 17.44
C GLY A 92 -1.88 -10.17 18.58
N ILE A 93 -1.30 -9.70 19.69
CA ILE A 93 -1.26 -10.47 20.94
C ILE A 93 -2.55 -10.17 21.70
N PRO A 94 -3.26 -11.19 22.24
CA PRO A 94 -4.40 -10.95 23.11
C PRO A 94 -3.96 -10.11 24.32
N VAL A 95 -4.64 -8.99 24.55
CA VAL A 95 -4.38 -8.15 25.73
C VAL A 95 -5.12 -8.77 26.90
N GLU A 96 -4.36 -9.26 27.88
CA GLU A 96 -4.91 -9.73 29.15
C GLU A 96 -5.15 -8.55 30.10
N TYR A 97 -6.41 -8.33 30.47
CA TYR A 97 -6.76 -7.52 31.62
C TYR A 97 -6.99 -8.44 32.83
N LYS A 98 -6.79 -7.93 34.05
CA LYS A 98 -7.13 -8.67 35.28
C LYS A 98 -8.62 -9.05 35.26
N GLY A 99 -8.91 -10.32 34.99
CA GLY A 99 -10.27 -10.87 34.97
C GLY A 99 -11.03 -10.75 33.64
N ALA A 100 -10.40 -10.27 32.56
CA ALA A 100 -11.03 -10.24 31.23
C ALA A 100 -10.00 -10.51 30.12
N GLN A 101 -10.28 -11.52 29.28
CA GLN A 101 -9.49 -11.84 28.09
C GLN A 101 -10.18 -11.24 26.88
N ILE A 102 -9.53 -10.31 26.19
CA ILE A 102 -10.09 -9.69 24.98
C ILE A 102 -9.42 -10.36 23.77
N PRO A 103 -10.16 -11.04 22.87
CA PRO A 103 -9.60 -11.81 21.76
C PRO A 103 -8.76 -10.94 20.82
N ALA A 104 -7.89 -11.52 20.00
CA ALA A 104 -7.01 -10.75 19.12
C ALA A 104 -7.80 -9.98 18.02
N PRO A 105 -7.24 -8.90 17.45
CA PRO A 105 -7.95 -8.03 16.50
C PRO A 105 -8.49 -8.73 15.24
N ASP A 106 -7.80 -9.78 14.80
CA ASP A 106 -8.21 -10.71 13.74
C ASP A 106 -9.56 -11.39 14.02
N GLN A 107 -9.87 -11.63 15.29
CA GLN A 107 -11.13 -12.25 15.74
C GLN A 107 -12.21 -11.24 16.11
N ARG A 108 -11.87 -9.94 16.24
CA ARG A 108 -12.82 -8.89 16.69
C ARG A 108 -13.64 -8.27 15.58
N ARG A 109 -13.15 -8.24 14.33
CA ARG A 109 -13.83 -7.58 13.21
C ARG A 109 -13.79 -8.43 11.96
N SER A 110 -14.88 -9.12 11.68
CA SER A 110 -15.17 -9.63 10.34
C SER A 110 -15.66 -8.49 9.47
N TYR A 111 -14.89 -8.09 8.45
CA TYR A 111 -15.41 -7.25 7.38
C TYR A 111 -16.26 -8.16 6.47
N SER A 112 -17.58 -8.15 6.68
CA SER A 112 -18.57 -8.68 5.72
C SER A 112 -18.78 -7.70 4.57
#